data_AF-A0A7W1JCU2-F1
#
_entry.id   AF-A0A7W1JCU2-F1
#
_cell.length_a   1.000
_cell.length_b   1.000
_cell.length_c   1.000
_cell.angle_alpha   90.00
_cell.angle_beta   90.00
_cell.angle_gamma   90.00
#
_symmetry.space_group_name_H-M   'P 1'
#
loop_
_entity.id
_entity.type
_entity.pdbx_description
1 polymer ?
#
loop_
_entity_poly.entity_id
_entity_poly.type
_entity_poly.pdbx_seq_one_letter_code
_entity_poly.pdbx_strand_id
1 'polypeptide(L)' 'MQFDLNEEQQQVRMSVREFAEAEIAPHVSEWDETQHFPIELVPKLA' A
#
# COMPACT_ATOMS: atom_id res chain seq x y z
N MET A 1 13.71 25.68 3.24
CA MET A 1 13.67 24.24 3.56
C MET A 1 13.08 23.52 2.37
N GLN A 2 13.67 22.40 1.95
CA GLN A 2 13.14 21.58 0.85
C GLN A 2 12.23 20.51 1.47
N PHE A 3 10.95 20.49 1.09
CA PHE A 3 9.95 19.52 1.59
C PHE A 3 9.58 18.46 0.55
N ASP A 4 10.11 18.58 -0.66
CA ASP A 4 9.87 17.64 -1.75
C ASP A 4 10.58 16.32 -1.48
N LEU A 5 9.91 15.24 -1.89
CA LEU A 5 10.53 13.93 -1.92
C LEU A 5 11.63 13.91 -2.97
N ASN A 6 12.75 13.27 -2.65
CA ASN A 6 13.77 12.96 -3.65
C ASN A 6 13.25 11.88 -4.63
N GLU A 7 13.98 11.66 -5.72
CA GLU A 7 13.56 10.73 -6.78
C GLU A 7 13.30 9.30 -6.27
N GLU A 8 14.19 8.78 -5.43
CA GLU A 8 14.05 7.45 -4.82
C GLU A 8 12.78 7.35 -3.95
N GLN A 9 12.51 8.35 -3.14
CA GLN A 9 11.31 8.42 -2.30
C GLN A 9 10.03 8.52 -3.15
N GLN A 10 10.07 9.23 -4.28
CA GLN A 10 8.96 9.28 -5.22
C GLN A 10 8.70 7.91 -5.86
N GLN A 11 9.76 7.20 -6.24
CA GLN A 11 9.64 5.84 -6.79
C GLN A 11 9.03 4.88 -5.77
N VAL A 12 9.52 4.87 -4.53
CA VAL A 12 8.94 4.03 -3.45
C VAL A 12 7.45 4.37 -3.24
N ARG A 13 7.10 5.66 -3.22
CA ARG A 13 5.70 6.10 -3.07
C ARG A 13 4.82 5.58 -4.20
N MET A 14 5.32 5.60 -5.43
CA MET A 14 4.59 5.09 -6.60
C MET A 14 4.37 3.58 -6.49
N SER A 15 5.41 2.80 -6.18
CA SER A 15 5.29 1.35 -6.01
C SER A 15 4.31 0.96 -4.91
N VAL A 16 4.35 1.64 -3.74
CA VAL A 16 3.41 1.38 -2.65
C VAL A 16 1.98 1.74 -3.04
N ARG A 17 1.78 2.83 -3.79
CA ARG A 17 0.45 3.23 -4.28
C ARG A 17 -0.13 2.18 -5.21
N GLU A 18 0.64 1.72 -6.18
CA GLU A 18 0.20 0.71 -7.15
C GLU A 18 -0.18 -0.60 -6.44
N PHE A 19 0.62 -1.04 -5.46
CA PHE A 19 0.30 -2.20 -4.65
C PHE A 19 -1.03 -2.02 -3.88
N ALA A 20 -1.20 -0.88 -3.21
CA ALA A 20 -2.42 -0.62 -2.43
C ALA A 20 -3.66 -0.55 -3.32
N GLU A 21 -3.56 0.06 -4.50
CA GLU A 21 -4.67 0.14 -5.47
C GLU A 21 -5.05 -1.22 -6.04
N ALA A 22 -4.06 -2.10 -6.28
CA ALA A 22 -4.29 -3.44 -6.85
C ALA A 22 -4.75 -4.47 -5.80
N GLU A 23 -4.14 -4.48 -4.61
CA GLU A 23 -4.26 -5.59 -3.66
C GLU A 23 -5.11 -5.24 -2.43
N ILE A 24 -5.21 -3.96 -2.05
CA ILE A 24 -5.89 -3.54 -0.82
C ILE A 24 -7.25 -2.88 -1.13
N ALA A 25 -7.26 -1.92 -2.07
CA ALA A 25 -8.44 -1.12 -2.38
C ALA A 25 -9.70 -1.93 -2.74
N PRO A 26 -9.63 -3.06 -3.47
CA PRO A 26 -10.81 -3.85 -3.79
C PRO A 26 -11.47 -4.53 -2.57
N HIS A 27 -10.72 -4.74 -1.49
CA HIS A 27 -11.13 -5.59 -0.36
C HIS A 27 -11.28 -4.82 0.96
N VAL A 28 -10.79 -3.59 1.04
CA VAL A 28 -10.69 -2.81 2.29
C VAL A 28 -12.03 -2.68 3.05
N SER A 29 -13.15 -2.52 2.34
CA SER A 29 -14.47 -2.41 2.98
C SER A 29 -14.89 -3.71 3.66
N GLU A 30 -14.73 -4.85 2.98
CA GLU A 30 -15.04 -6.17 3.56
C GLU A 30 -14.13 -6.47 4.75
N TRP A 31 -12.84 -6.15 4.63
CA TRP A 31 -11.88 -6.40 5.70
C TRP A 31 -12.15 -5.56 6.95
N ASP A 32 -12.56 -4.30 6.80
CA ASP A 32 -12.96 -3.46 7.93
C ASP A 32 -14.20 -4.02 8.64
N GLU A 33 -15.24 -4.38 7.88
CA GLU A 33 -16.49 -4.94 8.43
C GLU A 33 -16.26 -6.27 9.17
N THR A 34 -15.37 -7.11 8.63
CA THR A 34 -15.07 -8.45 9.19
C THR A 34 -13.94 -8.45 10.21
N GLN A 35 -13.33 -7.28 10.48
CA GLN A 35 -12.13 -7.14 11.32
C GLN A 35 -10.97 -8.05 10.85
N HIS A 36 -10.86 -8.23 9.54
CA HIS A 36 -9.85 -9.07 8.92
C HIS A 36 -8.54 -8.32 8.72
N PHE A 37 -7.43 -8.95 9.11
CA PHE A 37 -6.08 -8.47 8.84
C PHE A 37 -5.42 -9.34 7.76
N PRO A 38 -5.08 -8.78 6.59
CA PRO A 38 -4.61 -9.56 5.42
C PRO A 38 -3.12 -9.92 5.53
N ILE A 39 -2.79 -10.87 6.42
CA ILE A 39 -1.41 -11.31 6.66
C ILE A 39 -0.77 -11.97 5.42
N GLU A 40 -1.59 -12.52 4.53
CA GLU A 40 -1.20 -13.11 3.26
C GLU A 40 -0.61 -12.09 2.26
N LEU A 41 -0.86 -10.79 2.46
CA LEU A 41 -0.28 -9.75 1.64
C LEU A 41 1.13 -9.35 2.08
N VAL A 42 1.52 -9.63 3.33
CA VAL A 42 2.83 -9.24 3.88
C VAL A 42 4.01 -9.78 3.04
N PRO A 43 4.02 -11.05 2.59
CA PRO A 43 5.10 -11.55 1.73
C PRO A 43 5.17 -10.88 0.36
N LYS A 44 4.09 -10.26 -0.13
CA LYS A 44 4.08 -9.54 -1.42
C LYS A 44 4.68 -8.12 -1.33
N LEU A 45 4.95 -7.64 -0.12
CA LEU A 45 5.60 -6.35 0.15
C LEU A 45 7.14 -6.46 0.26
N ALA A 46 7.70 -7.67 0.15
CA ALA A 46 9.12 -7.96 0.35
C ALA A 46 9.96 -7.87 -0.93
#